data_AF-A0A8B8A0U9-F1
#
_entry.id   AF-A0A8B8A0U9-F1
#
_cell.length_a   1.000
_cell.length_b   1.000
_cell.length_c   1.000
_cell.angle_alpha   90.00
_cell.angle_beta   90.00
_cell.angle_gamma   90.00
#
_symmetry.space_group_name_H-M   'P 1'
#
loop_
_entity.id
_entity.type
_entity.pdbx_description
1 polymer ?
#
loop_
_entity_poly.entity_id
_entity_poly.type
_entity_poly.pdbx_seq_one_letter_code
_entity_poly.pdbx_strand_id
1 'polypeptide(L)'
;MEDSPSMLSGSNSNANSLAESAHVGQEERYNHVRVLGKGAFGEAVLYSKTEDNSLVVWKEINLAQATEKTKRDAQNEIDILSLLNHANIITYYNHFVDESSLFIEMEYANGGTLYEKIVHQGEQLFSEETKLARSAQSAGKNLEQP
;
A
#
# COMPACT_ATOMS: atom_id res chain seq x y z
N MET A 1 5.69 1.21 -61.05
CA MET A 1 5.09 0.55 -59.88
C MET A 1 6.16 -0.34 -59.30
N GLU A 2 7.03 0.23 -58.49
CA GLU A 2 8.05 -0.49 -57.74
C GLU A 2 7.91 -0.01 -56.30
N ASP A 3 7.05 -0.68 -55.53
CA ASP A 3 6.93 -0.47 -54.09
C ASP A 3 7.83 -1.46 -53.36
N SER A 4 8.66 -0.93 -52.49
CA SER A 4 9.39 -1.62 -51.42
C SER A 4 9.78 -0.57 -50.37
N PRO A 5 9.99 -0.90 -49.08
CA PRO A 5 9.57 -2.08 -48.33
C PRO A 5 9.18 -1.82 -46.83
N SER A 6 8.75 -2.90 -46.17
CA SER A 6 9.13 -3.34 -44.80
C SER A 6 8.36 -2.88 -43.54
N MET A 7 8.05 -3.91 -42.72
CA MET A 7 8.02 -3.98 -41.24
C MET A 7 6.94 -3.11 -40.55
N LEU A 8 6.06 -3.68 -39.73
CA LEU A 8 6.39 -4.09 -38.35
C LEU A 8 5.49 -5.24 -37.90
N SER A 9 6.11 -6.36 -37.56
CA SER A 9 5.58 -7.33 -36.61
C SER A 9 5.52 -6.64 -35.24
N GLY A 10 4.31 -6.42 -34.72
CA GLY A 10 4.10 -5.87 -33.39
C GLY A 10 4.60 -6.85 -32.34
N SER A 11 5.81 -6.63 -31.87
CA SER A 11 6.48 -7.35 -30.81
C SER A 11 5.72 -7.28 -29.48
N ASN A 12 5.32 -8.46 -28.99
CA ASN A 12 5.39 -8.93 -27.61
C ASN A 12 5.69 -7.84 -26.55
N SER A 13 4.65 -7.32 -25.88
CA SER A 13 4.82 -6.51 -24.67
C SER A 13 5.21 -7.42 -23.50
N ASN A 14 6.53 -7.48 -23.28
CA ASN A 14 7.26 -8.02 -22.13
C ASN A 14 6.45 -8.17 -20.84
N ALA A 15 6.25 -9.43 -20.42
CA ALA A 15 5.86 -9.82 -19.07
C ALA A 15 7.07 -9.79 -18.13
N ASN A 16 7.60 -8.60 -17.86
CA ASN A 16 8.70 -8.43 -16.92
C ASN A 16 8.49 -7.18 -16.06
N SER A 17 7.80 -7.30 -14.93
CA SER A 17 7.51 -6.15 -14.03
C SER A 17 7.86 -6.38 -12.56
N LEU A 18 8.58 -7.46 -12.22
CA LEU A 18 9.20 -7.64 -10.89
C LEU A 18 10.67 -7.20 -10.84
N ALA A 19 11.25 -6.85 -11.99
CA ALA A 19 12.67 -6.61 -12.15
C ALA A 19 12.95 -5.17 -12.58
N GLU A 20 12.80 -4.21 -11.66
CA GLU A 20 13.59 -2.99 -11.71
C GLU A 20 13.66 -2.34 -10.32
N SER A 21 14.59 -2.83 -9.49
CA SER A 21 15.39 -2.05 -8.51
C SER A 21 16.07 -2.99 -7.52
N ALA A 22 17.20 -3.59 -7.90
CA ALA A 22 18.15 -4.05 -6.90
C ALA A 22 18.72 -2.81 -6.21
N HIS A 23 18.44 -2.61 -4.91
CA HIS A 23 18.88 -1.44 -4.16
C HIS A 23 19.70 -1.87 -2.94
N VAL A 24 21.02 -1.88 -3.13
CA VAL A 24 22.00 -1.99 -2.04
C VAL A 24 21.86 -0.75 -1.15
N GLY A 25 21.55 -0.94 0.15
CA GLY A 25 21.65 0.11 1.17
C GLY A 25 20.34 0.64 1.78
N GLN A 26 19.19 -0.03 1.58
CA GLN A 26 17.93 0.40 2.21
C GLN A 26 17.93 0.21 3.74
N GLU A 27 18.60 -0.81 4.30
CA GLU A 27 18.59 -1.05 5.75
C GLU A 27 19.13 0.15 6.57
N GLU A 28 20.06 0.94 6.04
CA GLU A 28 20.57 2.13 6.72
C GLU A 28 19.58 3.30 6.73
N ARG A 29 18.58 3.27 5.84
CA ARG A 29 17.54 4.32 5.71
C ARG A 29 16.29 4.03 6.54
N TYR A 30 16.17 2.83 7.11
CA TYR A 30 14.97 2.37 7.79
C TYR A 30 15.32 1.65 9.10
N ASN A 31 14.83 2.20 10.21
CA ASN A 31 14.91 1.54 11.50
C ASN A 31 13.71 0.62 11.67
N HIS A 32 13.95 -0.67 11.88
CA HIS A 32 12.90 -1.62 12.25
C HIS A 32 12.24 -1.19 13.58
N VAL A 33 10.92 -1.06 13.59
CA VAL A 33 10.15 -0.71 14.80
C VAL A 33 9.51 -1.96 15.40
N ARG A 34 8.57 -2.59 14.67
CA ARG A 34 7.89 -3.81 15.13
C ARG A 34 7.12 -4.49 14.01
N VAL A 35 6.82 -5.76 14.21
CA VAL A 35 5.86 -6.51 13.39
C VAL A 35 4.43 -6.02 13.68
N LEU A 36 3.67 -5.74 12.62
CA LEU A 36 2.25 -5.39 12.69
C LEU A 36 1.35 -6.62 12.54
N GLY A 37 1.75 -7.58 11.71
CA GLY A 37 0.99 -8.81 11.52
C GLY A 37 1.66 -9.78 10.55
N LYS A 38 1.24 -11.05 10.64
CA LYS A 38 1.65 -12.13 9.74
C LYS A 38 0.42 -12.67 9.04
N GLY A 39 0.48 -12.77 7.72
CA GLY A 39 -0.62 -13.23 6.87
C GLY A 39 -0.17 -14.31 5.90
N ALA A 40 -1.11 -14.76 5.06
CA ALA A 40 -0.87 -15.82 4.06
C ALA A 40 0.23 -15.47 3.04
N PHE A 41 0.47 -14.18 2.81
CA PHE A 41 1.44 -13.69 1.82
C PHE A 41 2.77 -13.25 2.43
N GLY A 42 2.90 -13.29 3.76
CA GLY A 42 4.13 -12.90 4.47
C GLY A 42 3.86 -11.96 5.65
N GLU A 43 4.78 -11.05 5.91
CA GLU A 43 4.84 -10.26 7.13
C GLU A 43 4.70 -8.76 6.84
N ALA A 44 3.89 -8.07 7.64
CA ALA A 44 3.78 -6.62 7.62
C ALA A 44 4.57 -6.06 8.80
N VAL A 45 5.58 -5.24 8.51
CA VAL A 45 6.52 -4.69 9.48
C VAL A 45 6.51 -3.17 9.43
N LEU A 46 6.46 -2.54 10.60
CA LEU A 46 6.57 -1.10 10.77
C LEU A 46 8.04 -0.69 10.82
N TYR A 47 8.40 0.28 10.01
CA TYR A 47 9.71 0.91 9.97
C TYR A 47 9.60 2.42 10.20
N SER A 48 10.68 3.02 10.70
CA SER A 48 10.87 4.46 10.79
C SER A 48 11.97 4.88 9.83
N LYS A 49 11.68 5.80 8.91
CA LYS A 49 12.70 6.39 8.03
C LYS A 49 13.72 7.18 8.85
N THR A 50 15.01 7.00 8.57
CA THR A 50 16.07 7.71 9.31
C THR A 50 16.17 9.19 8.92
N GLU A 51 15.66 9.55 7.74
CA GLU A 51 15.70 10.92 7.21
C GLU A 51 14.78 11.89 7.98
N ASP A 52 13.56 11.46 8.29
CA ASP A 52 12.52 12.32 8.87
C ASP A 52 11.75 11.69 10.04
N ASN A 53 12.09 10.46 10.45
CA ASN A 53 11.37 9.65 11.43
C ASN A 53 9.91 9.35 11.07
N SER A 54 9.53 9.49 9.80
CA SER A 54 8.21 9.09 9.33
C SER A 54 8.05 7.57 9.37
N LEU A 55 6.84 7.13 9.69
CA LEU A 55 6.51 5.72 9.81
C LEU A 55 5.96 5.18 8.48
N VAL A 56 6.48 4.03 8.07
CA VAL A 56 6.00 3.29 6.91
C VAL A 56 5.85 1.81 7.22
N VAL A 57 5.02 1.13 6.44
CA VAL A 57 4.87 -0.32 6.52
C VAL A 57 5.54 -0.95 5.33
N TRP A 58 6.33 -1.99 5.57
CA TRP A 58 6.80 -2.88 4.53
C TRP A 58 6.06 -4.21 4.65
N LYS A 59 5.40 -4.59 3.55
CA LYS A 59 4.86 -5.93 3.39
C LYS A 59 5.89 -6.78 2.67
N GLU A 60 6.45 -7.74 3.38
CA GLU A 60 7.41 -8.71 2.85
C GLU A 60 6.67 -9.92 2.28
N ILE A 61 7.04 -10.33 1.07
CA ILE A 61 6.52 -11.50 0.35
C ILE A 61 7.71 -12.34 -0.10
N ASN A 62 7.89 -13.52 0.49
CA ASN A 62 8.98 -14.43 0.11
C ASN A 62 8.74 -15.03 -1.28
N LEU A 63 9.60 -14.70 -2.23
CA LEU A 63 9.55 -15.20 -3.61
C LEU A 63 10.38 -16.48 -3.83
N ALA A 64 11.33 -16.80 -2.93
CA ALA A 64 12.21 -17.97 -3.07
C ALA A 64 11.43 -19.29 -3.13
N GLN A 65 10.33 -19.39 -2.37
CA GLN A 65 9.46 -20.58 -2.34
C GLN A 65 8.09 -20.31 -2.99
N ALA A 66 7.94 -19.19 -3.70
CA ALA A 66 6.67 -18.79 -4.28
C ALA A 66 6.31 -19.64 -5.50
N THR A 67 5.09 -20.15 -5.53
CA THR A 67 4.51 -20.76 -6.73
C THR A 67 4.27 -19.69 -7.80
N GLU A 68 4.12 -20.10 -9.07
CA GLU A 68 3.73 -19.18 -10.15
C GLU A 68 2.38 -18.49 -9.90
N LYS A 69 1.50 -19.08 -9.08
CA LYS A 69 0.30 -18.39 -8.61
C LYS A 69 0.67 -17.28 -7.63
N THR A 70 1.48 -17.58 -6.62
CA THR A 70 1.92 -16.61 -5.60
C THR A 70 2.65 -15.42 -6.22
N LYS A 71 3.50 -15.64 -7.24
CA LYS A 71 4.18 -14.55 -7.96
C LYS A 71 3.20 -13.65 -8.70
N ARG A 72 2.19 -14.23 -9.35
CA ARG A 72 1.11 -13.47 -10.00
C ARG A 72 0.27 -12.70 -9.00
N ASP A 73 -0.06 -13.31 -7.86
CA ASP A 73 -0.80 -12.65 -6.78
C ASP A 73 0.00 -11.45 -6.23
N ALA A 74 1.32 -11.60 -6.05
CA ALA A 74 2.22 -10.54 -5.62
C ALA A 74 2.29 -9.38 -6.64
N GLN A 75 2.40 -9.71 -7.94
CA GLN A 75 2.38 -8.69 -9.00
C GLN A 75 1.05 -7.95 -9.04
N ASN A 76 -0.06 -8.67 -8.98
CA ASN A 76 -1.40 -8.08 -8.95
C ASN A 76 -1.56 -7.12 -7.77
N GLU A 77 -0.96 -7.44 -6.62
CA GLU A 77 -1.01 -6.56 -5.46
C GLU A 77 -0.29 -5.24 -5.72
N ILE A 78 0.90 -5.24 -6.33
CA ILE A 78 1.59 -4.02 -6.75
C ILE A 78 0.72 -3.24 -7.74
N ASP A 79 0.23 -3.91 -8.79
CA ASP A 79 -0.52 -3.26 -9.86
C ASP A 79 -1.78 -2.59 -9.32
N ILE A 80 -2.56 -3.30 -8.50
CA ILE A 80 -3.78 -2.76 -7.89
C ILE A 80 -3.45 -1.62 -6.93
N LEU A 81 -2.52 -1.82 -6.01
CA LEU A 81 -2.19 -0.80 -5.00
C LEU A 81 -1.63 0.47 -5.63
N SER A 82 -0.83 0.36 -6.70
CA SER A 82 -0.26 1.51 -7.41
C SER A 82 -1.30 2.40 -8.08
N LEU A 83 -2.48 1.85 -8.40
CA LEU A 83 -3.59 2.58 -9.03
C LEU A 83 -4.52 3.26 -8.01
N LEU A 84 -4.40 2.93 -6.73
CA LEU A 84 -5.29 3.44 -5.68
C LEU A 84 -4.69 4.70 -5.04
N ASN A 85 -5.40 5.82 -5.16
CA ASN A 85 -5.04 7.07 -4.50
C ASN A 85 -6.30 7.75 -3.96
N HIS A 86 -6.61 7.52 -2.69
CA HIS A 86 -7.80 8.07 -2.04
C HIS A 86 -7.60 8.18 -0.53
N ALA A 87 -8.17 9.21 0.12
CA ALA A 87 -7.99 9.52 1.54
C ALA A 87 -8.41 8.41 2.54
N ASN A 88 -9.11 7.37 2.07
CA ASN A 88 -9.59 6.25 2.89
C ASN A 88 -9.00 4.90 2.43
N ILE A 89 -7.99 4.92 1.57
CA ILE A 89 -7.29 3.73 1.08
C ILE A 89 -5.81 3.92 1.42
N ILE A 90 -5.17 2.86 1.91
CA ILE A 90 -3.74 2.88 2.24
C ILE A 90 -2.94 3.30 1.01
N THR A 91 -2.13 4.35 1.17
CA THR A 91 -1.30 4.85 0.09
C THR A 91 -0.13 3.90 -0.17
N TYR A 92 0.05 3.51 -1.44
CA TYR A 92 1.24 2.83 -1.93
C TYR A 92 2.35 3.86 -2.18
N TYR A 93 3.59 3.56 -1.75
CA TYR A 93 4.74 4.44 -1.99
C TYR A 93 5.69 3.87 -3.04
N ASN A 94 6.15 2.63 -2.85
CA ASN A 94 7.07 1.98 -3.77
C ASN A 94 7.12 0.46 -3.53
N HIS A 95 7.87 -0.28 -4.35
CA HIS A 95 8.26 -1.66 -4.08
C HIS A 95 9.71 -1.92 -4.49
N PHE A 96 10.33 -2.95 -3.91
CA PHE A 96 11.66 -3.41 -4.27
C PHE A 96 11.83 -4.89 -3.96
N VAL A 97 12.84 -5.52 -4.55
CA VAL A 97 13.17 -6.93 -4.31
C VAL A 97 14.55 -7.01 -3.69
N ASP A 98 14.68 -7.75 -2.59
CA ASP A 98 15.95 -8.02 -1.92
C ASP A 98 16.01 -9.47 -1.41
N GLU A 99 17.17 -10.10 -1.50
CA GLU A 99 17.43 -11.50 -1.09
C GLU A 99 16.36 -12.56 -1.47
N SER A 100 15.58 -12.33 -2.54
CA SER A 100 14.42 -13.13 -2.98
C SER A 100 13.10 -12.91 -2.23
N SER A 101 12.96 -11.79 -1.54
CA SER A 101 11.72 -11.26 -0.98
C SER A 101 11.32 -9.98 -1.72
N LEU A 102 10.04 -9.85 -2.04
CA LEU A 102 9.44 -8.61 -2.50
C LEU A 102 8.99 -7.80 -1.28
N PHE A 103 9.34 -6.52 -1.25
CA PHE A 103 8.92 -5.57 -0.24
C PHE A 103 8.03 -4.52 -0.89
N ILE A 104 6.84 -4.32 -0.34
CA ILE A 104 5.91 -3.27 -0.75
C ILE A 104 5.87 -2.21 0.36
N GLU A 105 6.31 -1.00 0.04
CA GLU A 105 6.29 0.15 0.94
C GLU A 105 4.94 0.88 0.86
N MET A 106 4.31 1.07 2.02
CA MET A 106 2.98 1.66 2.13
C MET A 106 2.80 2.52 3.38
N GLU A 107 1.73 3.32 3.38
CA GLU A 107 1.32 4.17 4.49
C GLU A 107 1.04 3.37 5.78
N TYR A 108 1.50 3.91 6.91
CA TYR A 108 1.14 3.38 8.22
C TYR A 108 -0.21 3.92 8.70
N ALA A 109 -1.23 3.06 8.76
CA ALA A 109 -2.51 3.38 9.38
C ALA A 109 -2.52 3.03 10.88
N ASN A 110 -2.52 4.06 11.73
CA ASN A 110 -2.52 3.93 13.19
C ASN A 110 -3.91 3.70 13.82
N GLY A 111 -4.97 3.62 13.01
CA GLY A 111 -6.37 3.57 13.47
C GLY A 111 -6.86 2.21 14.00
N GLY A 112 -5.98 1.20 14.07
CA GLY A 112 -6.31 -0.19 14.39
C GLY A 112 -7.00 -0.91 13.24
N THR A 113 -7.25 -2.21 13.41
CA THR A 113 -7.95 -3.01 12.39
C THR A 113 -9.47 -2.83 12.47
N LEU A 114 -10.17 -3.05 11.34
CA LEU A 114 -11.63 -3.08 11.36
C LEU A 114 -12.15 -4.19 12.29
N TYR A 115 -11.42 -5.31 12.35
CA TYR A 115 -11.75 -6.42 13.26
C TYR A 115 -11.70 -5.99 14.72
N GLU A 116 -10.66 -5.28 15.16
CA GLU A 116 -10.60 -4.71 16.51
C GLU A 116 -11.82 -3.82 16.78
N LYS A 117 -12.19 -2.95 15.84
CA LYS A 117 -13.37 -2.09 16.00
C LYS A 117 -14.66 -2.91 16.13
N ILE A 118 -14.82 -3.99 15.38
CA ILE A 118 -15.97 -4.91 15.48
C ILE A 118 -16.00 -5.58 16.86
N VAL A 119 -14.88 -6.16 17.30
CA VAL A 119 -14.78 -6.88 18.57
C VAL A 119 -15.03 -5.94 19.76
N HIS A 120 -14.46 -4.73 19.71
CA HIS A 120 -14.64 -3.73 20.77
C HIS A 120 -16.05 -3.14 20.84
N GLN A 121 -16.84 -3.20 19.75
CA GLN A 121 -18.21 -2.68 19.73
C GLN A 121 -19.27 -3.66 20.21
N GLY A 122 -18.97 -4.96 20.32
CA GLY A 122 -19.84 -5.99 20.91
C GLY A 122 -21.27 -6.01 20.37
N GLU A 123 -21.58 -6.84 19.36
CA GLU A 123 -22.91 -7.04 18.74
C GLU A 123 -23.72 -5.79 18.32
N GLN A 124 -23.23 -4.56 18.55
CA GLN A 124 -23.84 -3.37 17.99
C GLN A 124 -23.36 -3.19 16.56
N LEU A 125 -24.29 -3.39 15.62
CA LEU A 125 -24.10 -3.09 14.21
C LEU A 125 -23.65 -1.64 14.06
N PHE A 126 -22.63 -1.39 13.23
CA PHE A 126 -22.25 -0.02 12.85
C PHE A 126 -23.49 0.69 12.32
N SER A 127 -24.00 1.69 13.06
CA SER A 127 -25.07 2.53 12.54
C SER A 127 -24.51 3.32 11.36
N GLU A 128 -25.24 3.33 10.24
CA GLU A 128 -24.94 4.02 8.97
C GLU A 128 -24.80 5.56 9.11
N GLU A 129 -24.67 6.10 10.33
CA GLU A 129 -24.85 7.52 10.62
C GLU A 129 -23.55 8.30 10.87
N THR A 130 -22.37 7.69 10.70
CA THR A 130 -21.10 8.41 10.92
C THR A 130 -20.58 9.13 9.66
N LYS A 131 -21.47 9.82 8.92
CA LYS A 131 -21.10 10.64 7.75
C LYS A 131 -21.33 12.15 7.86
N LEU A 132 -21.87 12.71 8.95
CA LEU A 132 -22.03 14.18 9.04
C LEU A 132 -21.74 14.75 10.43
N ALA A 133 -20.48 15.15 10.67
CA ALA A 133 -20.15 16.01 11.82
C ALA A 133 -18.96 16.97 11.55
N ARG A 134 -18.92 17.61 10.38
CA ARG A 134 -17.97 18.72 10.08
C ARG A 134 -18.54 19.89 9.26
N SER A 135 -19.83 20.21 9.35
CA SER A 135 -20.37 21.44 8.73
C SER A 135 -21.13 22.41 9.66
N ALA A 136 -21.27 22.12 10.96
CA ALA A 136 -22.13 22.91 11.84
C ALA A 136 -21.42 23.91 12.78
N GLN A 137 -20.18 24.32 12.50
CA GLN A 137 -19.45 25.29 13.36
C GLN A 137 -19.01 26.58 12.65
N SER A 138 -19.70 26.96 11.58
CA SER A 138 -19.54 28.26 10.92
C SER A 138 -20.83 29.10 10.82
N ALA A 139 -21.94 28.68 11.43
CA ALA A 139 -23.21 29.43 11.39
C ALA A 139 -23.68 30.01 12.75
N GLY A 140 -22.83 30.00 13.78
CA GLY A 140 -23.19 30.43 15.13
C GLY A 140 -22.28 31.51 15.72
N LYS A 141 -22.18 32.67 15.07
CA LYS A 141 -21.68 33.89 15.72
C LYS A 141 -22.74 34.99 15.65
N ASN A 142 -23.52 35.04 16.73
CA ASN A 142 -24.10 36.22 17.40
C ASN A 142 -24.67 37.35 16.54
N LEU A 143 -26.00 37.37 16.43
CA LEU A 143 -26.80 38.60 16.50
C LEU A 143 -27.35 38.72 17.93
N GLU A 144 -27.27 39.96 18.45
CA GLU A 144 -28.00 40.59 19.57
C GLU A 144 -27.60 40.17 21.01
N GLN A 145 -26.87 41.02 21.75
CA GLN A 145 -27.27 42.27 22.47
C GLN A 145 -27.75 41.98 23.92
N PRO A 146 -27.52 42.92 24.85
CA PRO A 146 -28.28 44.17 24.95
C PRO A 146 -27.46 45.44 24.66
#